data_AF-A0ABD2NH49-F1
#
_entry.id   AF-A0ABD2NH49-F1
#
_cell.length_a   1.000
_cell.length_b   1.000
_cell.length_c   1.000
_cell.angle_alpha   90.00
_cell.angle_beta   90.00
_cell.angle_gamma   90.00
#
_symmetry.space_group_name_H-M   'P 1'
#
loop_
_entity.id
_entity.type
_entity.pdbx_description
1 polymer ?
#
loop_
_entity_poly.entity_id
_entity_poly.type
_entity_poly.pdbx_seq_one_letter_code
_entity_poly.pdbx_strand_id
1 'polypeptide(L)'
;MKIYALVDAETFYIVHLAIDFELEFFEFDSVERERNITMDNLFTSQEAAEYLLKKHKLTIVDTSRVNKACIPPYLKQPRELYSSSFDCQKEVISFIMFQSLERSLYDVNPSS
;
A
#
# COMPACT_ATOMS: atom_id res chain seq x y z
N MET A 1 12.31 4.24 -18.66
CA MET A 1 11.89 5.46 -17.95
C MET A 1 10.62 5.16 -17.17
N LYS A 2 10.69 5.17 -15.84
CA LYS A 2 9.54 5.09 -14.93
C LYS A 2 9.38 6.42 -14.20
N ILE A 3 8.14 6.86 -14.03
CA ILE A 3 7.79 8.12 -13.37
C ILE A 3 6.89 7.79 -12.18
N TYR A 4 7.20 8.38 -11.03
CA TYR A 4 6.46 8.27 -9.79
C TYR A 4 6.00 9.65 -9.36
N ALA A 5 4.72 9.78 -8.99
CA ALA A 5 4.16 11.06 -8.56
C ALA A 5 3.38 10.88 -7.25
N LEU A 6 3.55 11.82 -6.34
CA LEU A 6 2.63 12.04 -5.24
C LEU A 6 1.62 13.10 -5.69
N VAL A 7 0.34 12.77 -5.57
CA VAL A 7 -0.75 13.57 -6.09
C VAL A 7 -1.75 13.83 -4.98
N ASP A 8 -2.24 15.06 -4.89
CA ASP A 8 -3.36 15.40 -4.01
C ASP A 8 -4.64 14.72 -4.51
N ALA A 9 -5.30 13.97 -3.65
CA ALA A 9 -6.43 13.11 -4.05
C ALA A 9 -7.70 13.89 -4.43
N GLU A 10 -7.84 15.14 -3.99
CA GLU A 10 -9.02 15.96 -4.25
C GLU A 10 -8.85 16.76 -5.55
N THR A 11 -7.68 17.38 -5.71
CA THR A 11 -7.41 18.35 -6.77
C THR A 11 -6.61 17.79 -7.93
N PHE A 12 -6.01 16.60 -7.76
CA PHE A 12 -5.10 15.96 -8.71
C PHE A 12 -3.83 16.77 -9.04
N TYR A 13 -3.47 17.74 -8.19
CA TYR A 13 -2.19 18.43 -8.32
C TYR A 13 -1.02 17.52 -7.92
N ILE A 14 0.04 17.56 -8.72
CA ILE A 14 1.28 16.86 -8.41
C ILE A 14 2.00 17.63 -7.31
N VAL A 15 2.15 16.98 -6.16
CA VAL A 15 2.86 17.50 -4.99
C VAL A 15 4.34 17.14 -5.06
N HIS A 16 4.67 15.98 -5.64
CA HIS A 16 6.04 15.53 -5.82
C HIS A 16 6.18 14.63 -7.05
N LEU A 17 7.33 14.69 -7.73
CA LEU A 17 7.62 13.91 -8.94
C LEU A 17 9.05 13.34 -8.87
N ALA A 18 9.18 12.04 -9.10
CA ALA A 18 10.46 11.34 -9.19
C ALA A 18 10.54 10.53 -10.49
N ILE A 19 11.71 10.51 -11.13
CA ILE A 19 11.98 9.83 -12.41
C ILE A 19 13.12 8.85 -12.22
N ASP A 20 12.95 7.62 -12.71
CA ASP A 20 13.96 6.54 -12.69
C ASP A 20 14.59 6.33 -11.30
N PHE A 21 13.76 6.46 -10.27
CA PHE A 21 14.16 6.41 -8.87
C PHE A 21 14.18 4.98 -8.34
N GLU A 22 15.20 4.63 -7.57
CA GLU A 22 15.21 3.41 -6.75
C GLU A 22 14.37 3.65 -5.49
N LEU A 23 13.40 2.78 -5.23
CA LEU A 23 12.29 2.96 -4.27
C LEU A 23 12.68 3.26 -2.82
N GLU A 24 13.96 3.35 -2.47
CA GLU A 24 14.43 3.39 -1.08
C GLU A 24 14.28 4.76 -0.40
N PHE A 25 14.15 5.87 -1.13
CA PHE A 25 14.13 7.20 -0.50
C PHE A 25 13.24 8.22 -1.21
N PHE A 26 11.92 8.07 -1.10
CA PHE A 26 11.05 9.23 -1.34
C PHE A 26 11.24 10.21 -0.18
N GLU A 27 11.74 11.40 -0.47
CA GLU A 27 11.90 12.45 0.55
C GLU A 27 10.58 13.21 0.68
N PHE A 28 9.85 12.94 1.76
CA PHE A 28 8.52 13.51 2.01
C PHE A 28 8.55 14.83 2.80
N ASP A 29 9.69 15.52 2.83
CA ASP A 29 9.83 16.78 3.59
C ASP A 29 8.86 17.88 3.11
N SER A 30 8.37 17.79 1.87
CA SER A 30 7.42 18.75 1.28
C SER A 30 5.95 18.41 1.51
N VAL A 31 5.62 17.26 2.12
CA VAL A 31 4.23 16.86 2.36
C VAL A 31 3.74 17.51 3.64
N GLU A 32 2.56 18.14 3.59
CA GLU A 32 1.92 18.68 4.78
C GLU A 32 1.80 17.59 5.86
N ARG A 33 2.28 17.90 7.07
CA ARG A 33 2.22 16.99 8.22
C ARG A 33 0.77 16.66 8.55
N GLU A 34 0.54 15.50 9.15
CA GLU A 34 -0.80 15.05 9.61
C GLU A 34 -1.78 14.72 8.47
N ARG A 35 -1.25 14.44 7.28
CA ARG A 35 -2.01 13.89 6.14
C ARG A 35 -1.88 12.37 6.05
N ASN A 36 -2.81 11.76 5.31
CA ASN A 36 -2.79 10.33 4.99
C ASN A 36 -2.29 10.14 3.55
N ILE A 37 -1.42 9.15 3.34
CA ILE A 37 -0.97 8.75 2.01
C ILE A 37 -1.64 7.44 1.64
N THR A 38 -2.27 7.40 0.48
CA THR A 38 -2.72 6.14 -0.13
C THR A 38 -1.66 5.63 -1.10
N MET A 39 -1.12 4.43 -0.86
CA MET A 39 -0.04 3.86 -1.68
C MET A 39 -0.40 2.47 -2.23
N ASP A 40 0.16 2.14 -3.39
CA ASP A 40 0.15 0.77 -3.89
C ASP A 40 1.22 -0.09 -3.18
N ASN A 41 1.02 -1.40 -3.16
CA ASN A 41 1.85 -2.40 -2.49
C ASN A 41 3.36 -2.27 -2.80
N LEU A 42 3.71 -1.76 -3.99
CA LEU A 42 5.10 -1.59 -4.44
C LEU A 42 5.91 -0.67 -3.53
N PHE A 43 5.25 0.24 -2.82
CA PHE A 43 5.88 1.26 -1.99
C PHE A 43 5.74 0.99 -0.49
N THR A 44 5.08 -0.10 -0.10
CA THR A 44 4.77 -0.36 1.30
C THR A 44 5.67 -1.44 1.89
N SER A 45 6.50 -1.05 2.85
CA SER A 45 7.06 -1.95 3.86
C SER A 45 6.63 -1.48 5.26
N GLN A 46 6.73 -2.38 6.25
CA GLN A 46 6.44 -1.99 7.63
C GLN A 46 7.41 -0.90 8.09
N GLU A 47 8.68 -1.00 7.69
CA GLU A 47 9.73 -0.03 8.00
C GLU A 47 9.44 1.34 7.38
N ALA A 48 8.93 1.38 6.14
CA ALA A 48 8.53 2.62 5.49
C ALA A 48 7.35 3.29 6.23
N ALA A 49 6.36 2.50 6.66
CA ALA A 49 5.24 3.00 7.45
C ALA A 49 5.70 3.58 8.80
N GLU A 50 6.57 2.88 9.52
CA GLU A 50 7.12 3.37 10.79
C GLU A 50 7.98 4.62 10.62
N TYR A 51 8.80 4.68 9.56
CA TYR A 51 9.62 5.85 9.25
C TYR A 51 8.75 7.07 8.94
N LEU A 52 7.71 6.91 8.12
CA LEU A 52 6.81 7.99 7.76
C LEU A 52 6.02 8.51 8.96
N LEU A 53 5.57 7.62 9.83
CA LEU A 53 4.89 7.99 11.06
C LEU A 53 5.81 8.75 12.03
N LYS A 54 7.00 8.23 12.30
CA LYS A 54 7.94 8.81 13.29
C LYS A 54 8.58 10.11 12.81
N LYS A 55 9.01 10.17 11.54
CA LYS A 55 9.76 11.31 11.01
C LYS A 55 8.84 12.41 10.46
N HIS A 56 7.76 12.04 9.78
CA HIS A 56 6.93 12.98 9.04
C HIS A 56 5.51 13.15 9.62
N LYS A 57 5.12 12.35 10.63
CA LYS A 57 3.74 12.31 11.16
C LYS A 57 2.71 12.03 10.07
N LEU A 58 3.08 11.17 9.11
CA LEU A 58 2.20 10.74 8.02
C LEU A 58 1.68 9.35 8.34
N THR A 59 0.41 9.10 8.02
CA THR A 59 -0.16 7.75 8.07
C THR A 59 -0.32 7.20 6.65
N ILE A 60 -0.36 5.88 6.52
CA ILE A 60 -0.45 5.21 5.23
C ILE A 60 -1.65 4.30 5.22
N VAL A 61 -2.36 4.31 4.09
CA VAL A 61 -3.35 3.30 3.73
C VAL A 61 -2.84 2.61 2.47
N ASP A 62 -2.68 1.29 2.53
CA ASP A 62 -2.18 0.53 1.39
C ASP A 62 -2.97 -0.75 1.14
N THR A 63 -2.71 -1.34 -0.02
CA THR A 63 -2.98 -2.76 -0.23
C THR A 63 -1.66 -3.50 -0.08
N SER A 64 -1.67 -4.61 0.66
CA SER A 64 -0.47 -5.39 0.93
C SER A 64 -0.60 -6.81 0.42
N ARG A 65 0.46 -7.33 -0.22
CA ARG A 65 0.50 -8.74 -0.64
C ARG A 65 0.49 -9.68 0.57
N VAL A 66 -0.31 -10.74 0.48
CA VAL A 66 -0.49 -11.73 1.56
C VAL A 66 0.82 -12.40 2.01
N ASN A 67 1.84 -12.42 1.15
CA ASN A 67 3.13 -13.05 1.45
C ASN A 67 4.05 -12.20 2.35
N LYS A 68 3.70 -10.94 2.67
CA LYS A 68 4.53 -10.11 3.56
C LYS A 68 4.69 -10.76 4.95
N ALA A 69 5.92 -10.77 5.45
CA ALA A 69 6.27 -11.41 6.72
C ALA A 69 5.63 -10.71 7.93
N CYS A 70 5.40 -9.39 7.83
CA CYS A 70 4.74 -8.60 8.86
C CYS A 70 3.25 -8.97 9.08
N ILE A 71 2.61 -9.62 8.11
CA ILE A 71 1.21 -10.04 8.24
C ILE A 71 1.15 -11.30 9.12
N PRO A 72 0.40 -11.29 10.23
CA PRO A 72 0.29 -12.43 11.14
C PRO A 72 -0.24 -13.69 10.44
N PRO A 73 0.28 -14.89 10.76
CA PRO A 73 -0.12 -16.13 10.09
C PRO A 73 -1.61 -16.45 10.23
N TYR A 74 -2.22 -16.14 11.37
CA TYR A 74 -3.65 -16.37 11.60
C TYR A 74 -4.53 -15.50 10.68
N LEU A 75 -4.02 -14.35 10.24
CA LEU A 75 -4.72 -13.51 9.27
C LEU A 75 -4.66 -14.07 7.84
N LYS A 76 -3.78 -15.04 7.56
CA LYS A 76 -3.61 -15.65 6.23
C LYS A 76 -4.40 -16.95 6.05
N GLN A 77 -5.09 -17.41 7.08
CA GLN A 77 -5.87 -18.63 7.02
C GLN A 77 -7.06 -18.49 6.08
N PRO A 78 -7.47 -19.55 5.37
CA PRO A 78 -8.69 -19.56 4.57
C PRO A 78 -9.91 -19.16 5.41
N ARG A 79 -10.84 -18.43 4.81
CA ARG A 79 -12.08 -17.98 5.47
C ARG A 79 -13.27 -18.10 4.53
N GLU A 80 -14.46 -17.89 5.10
CA GLU A 80 -15.69 -17.81 4.33
C GLU A 80 -15.64 -16.66 3.32
N LEU A 81 -16.27 -16.88 2.17
CA LEU A 81 -16.39 -15.88 1.13
C LEU A 81 -17.10 -14.63 1.66
N TYR A 82 -16.61 -13.45 1.30
CA TYR A 82 -17.12 -12.16 1.77
C TYR A 82 -16.95 -11.90 3.27
N SER A 83 -16.20 -12.74 3.98
CA SER A 83 -15.79 -12.45 5.36
C SER A 83 -14.55 -11.54 5.39
N SER A 84 -14.37 -10.86 6.51
CA SER A 84 -13.19 -10.05 6.77
C SER A 84 -12.65 -10.26 8.18
N SER A 85 -11.40 -9.89 8.41
CA SER A 85 -10.85 -9.82 9.76
C SER A 85 -9.91 -8.64 9.89
N PHE A 86 -9.79 -8.18 11.12
CA PHE A 86 -8.99 -7.03 11.49
C PHE A 86 -8.00 -7.47 12.56
N ASP A 87 -6.77 -6.99 12.43
CA ASP A 87 -5.80 -7.03 13.52
C ASP A 87 -5.24 -5.64 13.75
N CYS A 88 -5.02 -5.30 15.02
CA CYS A 88 -4.39 -4.08 15.44
C CYS A 88 -3.11 -4.43 16.19
N GLN A 89 -1.97 -4.14 15.56
CA GLN A 89 -0.66 -4.33 16.16
C GLN A 89 0.01 -2.98 16.34
N LYS A 90 0.00 -2.47 17.58
CA LYS A 90 0.55 -1.16 17.94
C LYS A 90 -0.09 -0.02 17.12
N GLU A 91 0.68 0.58 16.21
CA GLU A 91 0.29 1.72 15.37
C GLU A 91 -0.18 1.27 13.98
N VAL A 92 -0.24 -0.04 13.73
CA VAL A 92 -0.62 -0.63 12.43
C VAL A 92 -1.95 -1.35 12.57
N ILE A 93 -2.91 -0.99 11.71
CA ILE A 93 -4.18 -1.70 11.55
C ILE A 93 -4.14 -2.46 10.23
N SER A 94 -4.26 -3.78 10.31
CA SER A 94 -4.35 -4.66 9.14
C SER A 94 -5.81 -5.03 8.89
N PHE A 95 -6.29 -4.79 7.68
CA PHE A 95 -7.61 -5.24 7.21
C PHE A 95 -7.44 -6.22 6.05
N ILE A 96 -8.05 -7.40 6.17
CA ILE A 96 -8.04 -8.41 5.10
C ILE A 96 -9.46 -8.80 4.78
N MET A 97 -9.85 -8.57 3.53
CA MET A 97 -11.12 -9.00 2.96
C MET A 97 -10.90 -10.21 2.04
N PHE A 98 -11.69 -11.26 2.23
CA PHE A 98 -11.68 -12.42 1.34
C PHE A 98 -12.80 -12.27 0.31
N GLN A 99 -12.42 -12.05 -0.95
CA GLN A 99 -13.36 -11.93 -2.06
C GLN A 99 -13.21 -13.11 -3.03
N SER A 100 -14.29 -13.42 -3.74
CA SER A 100 -14.23 -14.37 -4.86
C SER A 100 -13.29 -13.82 -5.91
N LEU A 101 -12.26 -14.58 -6.29
CA LEU A 101 -11.49 -14.30 -7.48
C LEU A 101 -12.34 -14.74 -8.68
N GLU A 102 -13.31 -13.92 -9.08
CA GLU A 102 -13.76 -13.98 -10.46
C GLU A 102 -12.56 -13.56 -11.31
N ARG A 103 -11.79 -14.55 -11.78
CA ARG A 103 -10.78 -14.33 -12.82
C ARG A 103 -11.49 -13.63 -13.97
N SER A 104 -11.20 -12.34 -14.12
CA SER A 104 -11.47 -11.57 -15.32
C SER A 104 -11.19 -12.44 -16.55
N LEU A 105 -12.21 -12.63 -17.40
CA LEU A 105 -12.15 -13.38 -18.66
C LEU A 105 -11.19 -12.76 -19.71
N TYR A 106 -10.34 -11.81 -19.32
CA TYR A 106 -9.43 -11.08 -20.19
C TYR A 106 -7.96 -11.54 -20.13
N ASP A 107 -7.64 -12.59 -19.36
CA ASP A 107 -6.37 -13.32 -19.54
C ASP A 107 -6.46 -14.20 -20.81
N VAL A 108 -6.52 -13.55 -21.97
CA VAL A 108 -6.24 -14.19 -23.26
C VAL A 108 -4.73 -14.42 -23.30
N ASN A 109 -4.33 -15.69 -23.17
CA ASN A 109 -2.99 -16.16 -23.48
C ASN A 109 -2.52 -15.56 -24.82
N PRO A 110 -1.36 -14.88 -24.91
CA PRO A 110 -0.67 -14.75 -26.17
C PRO A 110 0.05 -16.09 -26.43
N SER A 111 -0.71 -17.07 -26.91
CA SER A 111 -0.13 -18.30 -27.46
C SER A 111 0.45 -18.01 -28.84
N SER A 112 1.79 -18.05 -28.90
CA SER A 112 2.66 -18.57 -29.98
C SER A 112 2.48 -18.02 -31.40
#